data_AF-A0A0Q8D9I0-F1
#
_entry.id   AF-A0A0Q8D9I0-F1
#
_cell.length_a   1.000
_cell.length_b   1.000
_cell.length_c   1.000
_cell.angle_alpha   90.00
_cell.angle_beta   90.00
_cell.angle_gamma   90.00
#
_symmetry.space_group_name_H-M   'P 1'
#
loop_
_entity.id
_entity.type
_entity.pdbx_description
1 polymer ?
#
loop_
_entity_poly.entity_id
_entity_poly.type
_entity_poly.pdbx_seq_one_letter_code
_entity_poly.pdbx_strand_id
1 'polypeptide(L)'
;MQLDPASGWCQGIRHCPSPNFNERPEGEISLLVVHNISLPPAQFATGKVQEFFQNHLDVSEHPYFEGIAHLRVSAHFLIERDGIVTQFVSCRDRAWHAGVSSFEGREVCNDFALGIELEGTDELPYTEAQYRSLIDLTRQLLAAYPKITQQRICGHSDIAPGRKTDPGPAFDWTRFRSALQDGGHEE
;
A
#
# COMPACT_ATOMS: atom_id res chain seq x y z
N MET A 1 7.78 -2.04 -14.03
CA MET A 1 8.74 -1.85 -12.91
C MET A 1 9.46 -3.17 -12.64
N GLN A 2 10.57 -3.20 -11.88
CA GLN A 2 11.25 -4.47 -11.55
C GLN A 2 11.68 -4.54 -10.09
N LEU A 3 11.13 -5.48 -9.31
CA LEU A 3 11.52 -5.71 -7.93
C LEU A 3 12.85 -6.46 -7.85
N ASP A 4 13.78 -5.97 -7.01
CA ASP A 4 14.93 -6.74 -6.53
C ASP A 4 14.59 -7.35 -5.16
N PRO A 5 14.38 -8.68 -5.05
CA PRO A 5 14.04 -9.31 -3.77
C PRO A 5 15.17 -9.22 -2.73
N ALA A 6 16.43 -9.05 -3.16
CA ALA A 6 17.57 -8.99 -2.26
C ALA A 6 17.60 -7.68 -1.48
N SER A 7 17.33 -6.55 -2.15
CA SER A 7 17.21 -5.23 -1.50
C SER A 7 15.79 -4.92 -1.02
N GLY A 8 14.77 -5.54 -1.62
CA GLY A 8 13.36 -5.23 -1.42
C GLY A 8 12.91 -3.91 -2.08
N TRP A 9 13.72 -3.33 -2.96
CA TRP A 9 13.41 -2.11 -3.70
C TRP A 9 13.11 -2.40 -5.16
N CYS A 10 12.11 -1.71 -5.71
CA CYS A 10 11.76 -1.75 -7.12
C CYS A 10 12.58 -0.74 -7.92
N GLN A 11 13.13 -1.16 -9.05
CA GLN A 11 13.76 -0.30 -10.04
C GLN A 11 12.72 0.26 -11.04
N GLY A 12 13.03 1.41 -11.62
CA GLY A 12 12.20 2.07 -12.63
C GLY A 12 10.93 2.73 -12.08
N ILE A 13 10.89 3.01 -10.76
CA ILE A 13 9.82 3.75 -10.09
C ILE A 13 10.42 4.87 -9.21
N ARG A 14 9.57 5.76 -8.68
CA ARG A 14 10.03 6.82 -7.78
C ARG A 14 10.37 6.23 -6.42
N HIS A 15 11.48 6.66 -5.82
CA HIS A 15 11.82 6.36 -4.43
C HIS A 15 11.67 7.61 -3.57
N CYS A 16 11.02 7.44 -2.43
CA CYS A 16 10.79 8.48 -1.44
C CYS A 16 11.01 7.88 -0.05
N PRO A 17 12.26 7.56 0.34
CA PRO A 17 12.52 6.78 1.54
C PRO A 17 11.91 7.43 2.78
N SER A 18 11.12 6.66 3.53
CA SER A 18 10.52 7.07 4.80
C SER A 18 11.42 6.65 5.96
N PRO A 19 11.54 7.45 7.04
CA PRO A 19 12.19 7.02 8.28
C PRO A 19 11.28 6.13 9.15
N ASN A 20 10.00 5.99 8.79
CA ASN A 20 9.00 5.30 9.60
C ASN A 20 8.96 3.81 9.25
N PHE A 21 9.99 3.07 9.64
CA PHE A 21 10.03 1.62 9.50
C PHE A 21 10.93 1.01 10.58
N ASN A 22 10.88 -0.31 10.70
CA ASN A 22 11.84 -1.07 11.51
C ASN A 22 11.96 -2.49 10.97
N GLU A 23 12.79 -3.33 11.59
CA GLU A 23 12.93 -4.73 11.20
C GLU A 23 11.65 -5.55 11.44
N ARG A 24 11.38 -6.51 10.56
CA ARG A 24 10.34 -7.52 10.78
C ARG A 24 10.82 -8.53 11.84
N PRO A 25 10.00 -8.87 12.84
CA PRO A 25 10.42 -9.80 13.90
C PRO A 25 10.92 -11.17 13.40
N GLU A 26 10.28 -11.71 12.36
CA GLU A 26 10.59 -13.04 11.80
C GLU A 26 11.10 -12.96 10.34
N GLY A 27 11.23 -11.76 9.78
CA GLY A 27 11.56 -11.58 8.36
C GLY A 27 10.48 -12.08 7.38
N GLU A 28 9.31 -12.49 7.87
CA GLU A 28 8.24 -13.04 7.04
C GLU A 28 7.55 -11.98 6.20
N ILE A 29 7.26 -12.32 4.94
CA ILE A 29 6.40 -11.53 4.04
C ILE A 29 5.38 -12.50 3.45
N SER A 30 4.12 -12.38 3.86
CA SER A 30 3.06 -13.33 3.48
C SER A 30 1.66 -12.73 3.32
N LEU A 31 1.48 -11.42 3.54
CA LEU A 31 0.21 -10.73 3.37
C LEU A 31 0.39 -9.49 2.49
N LEU A 32 -0.57 -9.20 1.62
CA LEU A 32 -0.65 -7.94 0.90
C LEU A 32 -1.93 -7.22 1.31
N VAL A 33 -1.79 -5.97 1.73
CA VAL A 33 -2.90 -5.12 2.18
C VAL A 33 -3.02 -3.93 1.23
N VAL A 34 -4.20 -3.78 0.64
CA VAL A 34 -4.56 -2.65 -0.21
C VAL A 34 -5.25 -1.59 0.64
N HIS A 35 -4.80 -0.36 0.48
CA HIS A 35 -5.24 0.82 1.21
C HIS A 35 -5.68 1.92 0.23
N ASN A 36 -6.27 2.98 0.78
CA ASN A 36 -6.38 4.24 0.07
C ASN A 36 -6.01 5.41 0.97
N ILE A 37 -5.58 6.49 0.32
CA ILE A 37 -5.25 7.74 1.00
C ILE A 37 -5.41 8.92 0.04
N SER A 38 -5.80 10.08 0.58
CA SER A 38 -5.73 11.37 -0.10
C SER A 38 -5.47 12.44 0.94
N LEU A 39 -4.52 13.34 0.65
CA LEU A 39 -4.15 14.42 1.57
C LEU A 39 -4.04 15.75 0.79
N PRO A 40 -4.82 16.78 1.16
CA PRO A 40 -6.00 16.72 2.03
C PRO A 40 -7.05 15.71 1.54
N PRO A 41 -8.03 15.31 2.38
CA PRO A 41 -9.03 14.33 1.99
C PRO A 41 -9.71 14.67 0.65
N ALA A 42 -9.83 13.67 -0.22
CA ALA A 42 -10.38 13.78 -1.58
C ALA A 42 -9.66 14.77 -2.52
N GLN A 43 -8.43 15.19 -2.18
CA GLN A 43 -7.54 15.95 -3.07
C GLN A 43 -6.36 15.06 -3.48
N PHE A 44 -5.97 15.17 -4.74
CA PHE A 44 -5.02 14.26 -5.37
C PHE A 44 -3.87 15.02 -6.03
N ALA A 45 -2.76 14.32 -6.30
CA ALA A 45 -1.54 14.85 -6.90
C ALA A 45 -0.95 16.06 -6.17
N THR A 46 -1.10 16.09 -4.83
CA THR A 46 -0.69 17.21 -3.97
C THR A 46 0.74 17.08 -3.46
N GLY A 47 1.34 15.89 -3.52
CA GLY A 47 2.61 15.57 -2.87
C GLY A 47 2.53 15.36 -1.35
N LYS A 48 1.36 15.56 -0.74
CA LYS A 48 1.21 15.57 0.72
C LYS A 48 1.23 14.19 1.36
N VAL A 49 0.88 13.14 0.60
CA VAL A 49 1.06 11.76 1.07
C VAL A 49 2.54 11.43 1.25
N GLN A 50 3.37 11.88 0.31
CA GLN A 50 4.80 11.69 0.35
C GLN A 50 5.41 12.43 1.55
N GLU A 51 5.07 13.71 1.72
CA GLU A 51 5.50 14.50 2.89
C GLU A 51 5.05 13.87 4.21
N PHE A 52 3.80 13.38 4.29
CA PHE A 52 3.26 12.74 5.48
C PHE A 52 4.03 11.48 5.87
N PHE A 53 4.29 10.58 4.91
CA PHE A 53 5.06 9.37 5.18
C PHE A 53 6.54 9.66 5.48
N GLN A 54 7.06 10.83 5.13
CA GLN A 54 8.41 11.27 5.48
C GLN A 54 8.50 12.10 6.78
N ASN A 55 7.38 12.35 7.47
CA ASN A 55 7.29 13.27 8.61
C ASN A 55 7.63 14.74 8.26
N HIS A 56 7.39 15.14 7.02
CA HIS A 56 7.65 16.49 6.50
C HIS A 56 6.38 17.29 6.18
N LEU A 57 5.20 16.75 6.50
CA LEU A 57 3.92 17.42 6.24
C LEU A 57 3.83 18.75 7.00
N ASP A 58 3.71 19.85 6.27
CA ASP A 58 3.42 21.16 6.88
C ASP A 58 1.96 21.19 7.35
N VAL A 59 1.79 21.12 8.66
CA VAL A 59 0.48 21.05 9.32
C VAL A 59 -0.34 22.32 9.18
N SER A 60 0.29 23.46 8.83
CA SER A 60 -0.38 24.74 8.68
C SER A 60 -1.13 24.88 7.35
N GLU A 61 -0.83 24.03 6.35
CA GLU A 61 -1.41 24.12 5.02
C GLU A 61 -2.89 23.70 4.95
N HIS A 62 -3.35 22.85 5.88
CA HIS A 62 -4.74 22.40 5.90
C HIS A 62 -5.19 21.94 7.30
N PRO A 63 -6.39 22.32 7.79
CA PRO A 63 -6.86 21.96 9.14
C PRO A 63 -6.87 20.46 9.46
N TYR A 64 -7.10 19.61 8.44
CA TYR A 64 -7.04 18.16 8.59
C TYR A 64 -5.66 17.67 9.07
N PHE A 65 -4.58 18.35 8.67
CA PHE A 65 -3.21 17.92 8.96
C PHE A 65 -2.88 18.02 10.45
N GLU A 66 -3.47 18.97 11.17
CA GLU A 66 -3.31 19.09 12.63
C GLU A 66 -3.72 17.80 13.35
N GLY A 67 -4.80 17.16 12.89
CA GLY A 67 -5.34 15.92 13.48
C GLY A 67 -4.42 14.70 13.28
N ILE A 68 -3.52 14.74 12.30
CA ILE A 68 -2.63 13.62 11.95
C ILE A 68 -1.15 13.92 12.20
N ALA A 69 -0.79 15.13 12.62
CA ALA A 69 0.60 15.59 12.80
C ALA A 69 1.46 14.71 13.74
N HIS A 70 0.82 14.12 14.74
CA HIS A 70 1.46 13.27 15.75
C HIS A 70 1.68 11.84 15.25
N LEU A 71 1.06 11.44 14.14
CA LEU A 71 1.19 10.10 13.58
C LEU A 71 2.58 9.92 12.99
N ARG A 72 3.10 8.71 13.12
CA ARG A 72 4.29 8.23 12.44
C ARG A 72 3.89 6.96 11.73
N VAL A 73 3.68 7.08 10.43
CA VAL A 73 3.14 6.01 9.58
C VAL A 73 3.85 6.00 8.24
N SER A 74 3.76 4.89 7.54
CA SER A 74 4.30 4.68 6.21
C SER A 74 3.59 3.50 5.56
N ALA A 75 3.70 3.41 4.23
CA ALA A 75 3.40 2.21 3.47
C ALA A 75 4.64 1.76 2.70
N HIS A 76 4.59 0.58 2.08
CA HIS A 76 5.66 0.19 1.17
C HIS A 76 5.55 0.99 -0.13
N PHE A 77 4.34 1.11 -0.69
CA PHE A 77 4.09 1.77 -1.97
C PHE A 77 2.90 2.73 -1.92
N LEU A 78 2.95 3.76 -2.77
CA LEU A 78 1.82 4.60 -3.17
C LEU A 78 1.66 4.52 -4.69
N ILE A 79 0.43 4.41 -5.17
CA ILE A 79 0.08 4.53 -6.59
C ILE A 79 -0.85 5.73 -6.78
N GLU A 80 -0.30 6.79 -7.38
CA GLU A 80 -0.99 8.05 -7.66
C GLU A 80 -2.06 7.87 -8.76
N ARG A 81 -2.98 8.84 -8.91
CA ARG A 81 -4.12 8.72 -9.86
C ARG A 81 -3.69 8.44 -11.31
N ASP A 82 -2.53 8.90 -11.72
CA ASP A 82 -1.96 8.69 -13.05
C ASP A 82 -1.20 7.35 -13.20
N GLY A 83 -1.14 6.54 -12.14
CA GLY A 83 -0.44 5.26 -12.10
C GLY A 83 1.04 5.35 -11.73
N ILE A 84 1.57 6.54 -11.41
CA ILE A 84 2.94 6.64 -10.91
C ILE A 84 3.05 5.87 -9.59
N VAL A 85 4.04 5.00 -9.51
CA VAL A 85 4.37 4.24 -8.30
C VAL A 85 5.53 4.92 -7.58
N THR A 86 5.32 5.17 -6.29
CA THR A 86 6.36 5.62 -5.37
C THR A 86 6.58 4.57 -4.29
N GLN A 87 7.83 4.22 -3.99
CA GLN A 87 8.17 3.33 -2.89
C GLN A 87 8.84 4.10 -1.74
N PHE A 88 8.43 3.81 -0.51
CA PHE A 88 8.92 4.48 0.71
C PHE A 88 9.75 3.59 1.61
N VAL A 89 9.43 2.29 1.65
CA VAL A 89 10.06 1.32 2.54
C VAL A 89 10.42 0.08 1.73
N SER A 90 11.59 -0.50 2.01
CA SER A 90 11.97 -1.80 1.44
C SER A 90 10.91 -2.84 1.79
N CYS A 91 10.56 -3.73 0.86
CA CYS A 91 9.68 -4.86 1.17
C CYS A 91 10.22 -5.75 2.31
N ARG A 92 11.55 -5.76 2.52
CA ARG A 92 12.21 -6.51 3.60
C ARG A 92 11.96 -5.92 4.98
N ASP A 93 11.67 -4.63 5.05
CA ASP A 93 11.42 -3.91 6.28
C ASP A 93 9.92 -3.82 6.60
N ARG A 94 9.64 -3.59 7.87
CA ARG A 94 8.29 -3.39 8.39
C ARG A 94 7.88 -1.92 8.27
N ALA A 95 7.04 -1.62 7.29
CA ALA A 95 6.32 -0.34 7.22
C ALA A 95 5.20 -0.27 8.27
N TRP A 96 4.71 0.93 8.58
CA TRP A 96 3.73 1.17 9.63
C TRP A 96 2.37 1.61 9.05
N HIS A 97 1.69 0.68 8.36
CA HIS A 97 0.45 0.98 7.60
C HIS A 97 -0.83 0.41 8.23
N ALA A 98 -0.76 -0.79 8.81
CA ALA A 98 -1.96 -1.52 9.26
C ALA A 98 -2.48 -1.12 10.65
N GLY A 99 -1.65 -0.54 11.51
CA GLY A 99 -2.01 -0.23 12.90
C GLY A 99 -2.46 -1.48 13.69
N VAL A 100 -3.49 -1.34 14.54
CA VAL A 100 -4.13 -2.47 15.23
C VAL A 100 -4.97 -3.27 14.23
N SER A 101 -4.56 -4.50 13.94
CA SER A 101 -5.16 -5.34 12.90
C SER A 101 -4.96 -6.84 13.19
N SER A 102 -5.77 -7.69 12.55
CA SER A 102 -5.67 -9.15 12.62
C SER A 102 -6.06 -9.80 11.29
N PHE A 103 -5.28 -10.77 10.82
CA PHE A 103 -5.57 -11.57 9.64
C PHE A 103 -5.55 -13.05 10.02
N GLU A 104 -6.65 -13.77 9.77
CA GLU A 104 -6.80 -15.20 10.13
C GLU A 104 -6.47 -15.50 11.61
N GLY A 105 -6.77 -14.55 12.51
CA GLY A 105 -6.49 -14.67 13.95
C GLY A 105 -5.07 -14.26 14.37
N ARG A 106 -4.17 -13.94 13.42
CA ARG A 106 -2.84 -13.40 13.72
C ARG A 106 -2.88 -11.88 13.76
N GLU A 107 -2.61 -11.32 14.93
CA GLU A 107 -2.55 -9.88 15.17
C GLU A 107 -1.27 -9.24 14.59
N VAL A 108 -1.24 -7.90 14.57
CA VAL A 108 -0.07 -7.08 14.18
C VAL A 108 0.36 -7.35 12.72
N CYS A 109 -0.55 -7.09 11.79
CA CYS A 109 -0.33 -7.47 10.38
C CYS A 109 0.91 -6.82 9.76
N ASN A 110 1.36 -5.64 10.23
CA ASN A 110 2.61 -5.02 9.77
C ASN A 110 3.80 -6.01 9.81
N ASP A 111 3.86 -6.93 10.78
CA ASP A 111 4.98 -7.87 10.93
C ASP A 111 5.19 -8.77 9.70
N PHE A 112 4.12 -9.11 8.99
CA PHE A 112 4.15 -10.02 7.84
C PHE A 112 3.49 -9.48 6.58
N ALA A 113 3.00 -8.24 6.60
CA ALA A 113 2.32 -7.60 5.48
C ALA A 113 3.20 -6.63 4.69
N LEU A 114 2.86 -6.49 3.40
CA LEU A 114 3.19 -5.34 2.58
C LEU A 114 1.96 -4.45 2.41
N GLY A 115 2.13 -3.14 2.51
CA GLY A 115 1.07 -2.14 2.33
C GLY A 115 1.22 -1.41 1.00
N ILE A 116 0.16 -1.39 0.20
CA ILE A 116 0.06 -0.57 -1.01
C ILE A 116 -1.08 0.43 -0.83
N GLU A 117 -0.76 1.71 -0.90
CA GLU A 117 -1.71 2.81 -0.90
C GLU A 117 -2.11 3.16 -2.33
N LEU A 118 -3.41 3.28 -2.59
CA LEU A 118 -3.93 3.90 -3.80
C LEU A 118 -4.39 5.32 -3.49
N GLU A 119 -3.90 6.29 -4.25
CA GLU A 119 -4.41 7.65 -4.12
C GLU A 119 -5.91 7.69 -4.48
N GLY A 120 -6.78 8.05 -3.54
CA GLY A 120 -8.21 7.89 -3.73
C GLY A 120 -9.05 8.08 -2.47
N THR A 121 -10.30 7.63 -2.57
CA THR A 121 -11.29 7.59 -1.49
C THR A 121 -12.13 6.32 -1.61
N ASP A 122 -12.96 6.03 -0.60
CA ASP A 122 -13.81 4.85 -0.57
C ASP A 122 -14.91 4.85 -1.65
N GLU A 123 -15.31 6.04 -2.11
CA GLU A 123 -16.47 6.24 -3.00
C GLU A 123 -16.08 6.60 -4.44
N LEU A 124 -14.87 7.08 -4.68
CA LEU A 124 -14.42 7.49 -6.01
C LEU A 124 -13.73 6.31 -6.72
N PRO A 125 -14.22 5.87 -7.90
CA PRO A 125 -13.58 4.79 -8.66
C PRO A 125 -12.09 5.06 -8.93
N TYR A 126 -11.25 4.04 -8.73
CA TYR A 126 -9.83 4.10 -9.06
C TYR A 126 -9.61 4.09 -10.58
N THR A 127 -8.53 4.73 -11.04
CA THR A 127 -8.27 4.88 -12.48
C THR A 127 -7.76 3.60 -13.12
N GLU A 128 -7.91 3.51 -14.44
CA GLU A 128 -7.28 2.46 -15.26
C GLU A 128 -5.76 2.35 -15.03
N ALA A 129 -5.10 3.51 -14.89
CA ALA A 129 -3.67 3.58 -14.69
C ALA A 129 -3.24 3.05 -13.32
N GLN A 130 -4.07 3.27 -12.29
CA GLN A 130 -3.86 2.69 -10.96
C GLN A 130 -4.01 1.18 -10.99
N TYR A 131 -5.09 0.64 -11.57
CA TYR A 131 -5.25 -0.82 -11.69
C TYR A 131 -4.09 -1.46 -12.45
N ARG A 132 -3.69 -0.89 -13.60
CA ARG A 132 -2.56 -1.41 -14.38
C ARG A 132 -1.28 -1.51 -13.54
N SER A 133 -0.97 -0.45 -12.80
CA SER A 133 0.25 -0.37 -12.00
C SER A 133 0.17 -1.26 -10.75
N LEU A 134 -1.00 -1.35 -10.12
CA LEU A 134 -1.26 -2.26 -9.02
C LEU A 134 -1.09 -3.72 -9.45
N ILE A 135 -1.64 -4.10 -10.61
CA ILE A 135 -1.52 -5.46 -11.14
C ILE A 135 -0.06 -5.79 -11.45
N ASP A 136 0.69 -4.90 -12.12
CA ASP A 136 2.13 -5.10 -12.41
C ASP A 136 2.93 -5.26 -11.11
N LEU A 137 2.72 -4.36 -10.14
CA LEU A 137 3.38 -4.43 -8.84
C LEU A 137 3.03 -5.72 -8.08
N THR A 138 1.75 -6.07 -8.00
CA THR A 138 1.32 -7.27 -7.30
C THR A 138 1.90 -8.54 -7.93
N ARG A 139 1.98 -8.65 -9.27
CA ARG A 139 2.63 -9.80 -9.92
C ARG A 139 4.10 -9.92 -9.53
N GLN A 140 4.84 -8.81 -9.49
CA GLN A 140 6.23 -8.80 -9.02
C GLN A 140 6.34 -9.25 -7.55
N LEU A 141 5.44 -8.79 -6.69
CA LEU A 141 5.40 -9.18 -5.27
C LEU A 141 5.07 -10.66 -5.07
N LEU A 142 4.10 -11.19 -5.82
CA LEU A 142 3.74 -12.62 -5.79
C LEU A 142 4.91 -13.50 -6.23
N ALA A 143 5.64 -13.08 -7.28
CA ALA A 143 6.81 -13.80 -7.77
C ALA A 143 7.98 -13.77 -6.77
N ALA A 144 8.23 -12.63 -6.12
CA ALA A 144 9.31 -12.47 -5.14
C ALA A 144 9.00 -13.07 -3.76
N TYR A 145 7.73 -13.08 -3.36
CA TYR A 145 7.29 -13.51 -2.03
C TYR A 145 6.16 -14.55 -2.14
N PRO A 146 6.48 -15.83 -2.42
CA PRO A 146 5.49 -16.88 -2.71
C PRO A 146 4.50 -17.19 -1.58
N LYS A 147 4.76 -16.72 -0.35
CA LYS A 147 3.80 -16.83 0.77
C LYS A 147 2.66 -15.80 0.67
N ILE A 148 2.82 -14.73 -0.10
CA ILE A 148 1.70 -13.91 -0.54
C ILE A 148 0.99 -14.72 -1.63
N THR A 149 -0.16 -15.29 -1.31
CA THR A 149 -1.04 -15.94 -2.29
C THR A 149 -2.18 -15.00 -2.65
N GLN A 150 -2.93 -15.28 -3.72
CA GLN A 150 -4.09 -14.45 -4.08
C GLN A 150 -5.13 -14.36 -2.94
N GLN A 151 -5.26 -15.42 -2.13
CA GLN A 151 -6.15 -15.47 -0.97
C GLN A 151 -5.65 -14.61 0.21
N ARG A 152 -4.34 -14.32 0.24
CA ARG A 152 -3.69 -13.46 1.23
C ARG A 152 -3.45 -12.04 0.69
N ILE A 153 -4.37 -11.59 -0.18
CA ILE A 153 -4.51 -10.19 -0.59
C ILE A 153 -5.86 -9.70 -0.08
N CYS A 154 -5.86 -8.65 0.72
CA CYS A 154 -7.05 -8.11 1.38
C CYS A 154 -7.03 -6.58 1.44
N GLY A 155 -8.16 -5.98 1.79
CA GLY A 155 -8.25 -4.57 2.12
C GLY A 155 -7.90 -4.31 3.58
N HIS A 156 -7.59 -3.06 3.91
CA HIS A 156 -7.40 -2.65 5.31
C HIS A 156 -8.66 -2.89 6.15
N SER A 157 -9.83 -2.71 5.54
CA SER A 157 -11.15 -3.00 6.12
C SER A 157 -11.28 -4.45 6.59
N ASP A 158 -10.64 -5.39 5.91
CA ASP A 158 -10.75 -6.83 6.20
C ASP A 158 -9.93 -7.22 7.43
N ILE A 159 -8.81 -6.54 7.66
CA ILE A 159 -7.92 -6.80 8.81
C ILE A 159 -8.20 -5.89 10.01
N ALA A 160 -9.01 -4.84 9.84
CA ALA A 160 -9.35 -3.88 10.90
C ALA A 160 -10.84 -3.47 10.86
N PRO A 161 -11.78 -4.44 10.89
CA PRO A 161 -13.20 -4.17 10.78
C PRO A 161 -13.69 -3.24 11.89
N GLY A 162 -14.53 -2.26 11.53
CA GLY A 162 -15.07 -1.25 12.44
C GLY A 162 -14.13 -0.09 12.75
N ARG A 163 -12.83 -0.18 12.40
CA ARG A 163 -11.86 0.91 12.51
C ARG A 163 -11.49 1.53 11.17
N LYS A 164 -11.38 0.71 10.13
CA LYS A 164 -10.95 1.12 8.78
C LYS A 164 -11.94 0.64 7.73
N THR A 165 -12.09 1.43 6.68
CA THR A 165 -13.04 1.22 5.58
C THR A 165 -12.32 1.12 4.23
N ASP A 166 -11.07 1.57 4.15
CA ASP A 166 -10.23 1.50 2.94
C ASP A 166 -9.91 0.05 2.54
N PRO A 167 -9.86 -0.27 1.23
CA PRO A 167 -9.90 0.64 0.08
C PRO A 167 -11.33 1.02 -0.38
N GLY A 168 -12.35 0.63 0.38
CA GLY A 168 -13.74 1.02 0.17
C GLY A 168 -14.45 0.31 -0.99
N PRO A 169 -15.77 0.54 -1.14
CA PRO A 169 -16.59 -0.07 -2.18
C PRO A 169 -16.21 0.35 -3.61
N ALA A 170 -15.49 1.46 -3.80
CA ALA A 170 -14.99 1.87 -5.11
C ALA A 170 -13.84 0.99 -5.64
N PHE A 171 -13.24 0.15 -4.79
CA PHE A 171 -12.21 -0.80 -5.22
C PHE A 171 -12.87 -2.06 -5.80
N ASP A 172 -12.66 -2.28 -7.10
CA ASP A 172 -13.18 -3.41 -7.86
C ASP A 172 -12.26 -4.63 -7.69
N TRP A 173 -12.54 -5.37 -6.62
CA TRP A 173 -11.87 -6.63 -6.30
C TRP A 173 -11.98 -7.67 -7.42
N THR A 174 -13.13 -7.74 -8.10
CA THR A 174 -13.37 -8.72 -9.16
C THR A 174 -12.42 -8.47 -10.31
N ARG A 175 -12.38 -7.23 -10.80
CA ARG A 175 -11.46 -6.80 -11.85
C ARG A 175 -10.00 -7.08 -11.48
N PHE A 176 -9.60 -6.68 -10.28
CA PHE A 176 -8.22 -6.85 -9.84
C PHE A 176 -7.82 -8.33 -9.76
N ARG A 177 -8.67 -9.18 -9.17
CA ARG A 177 -8.39 -10.62 -9.02
C ARG A 177 -8.41 -11.37 -10.34
N SER A 178 -9.35 -11.08 -11.24
CA SER A 178 -9.39 -11.67 -12.58
C SER A 178 -8.10 -11.38 -13.36
N ALA A 179 -7.63 -10.12 -13.34
CA ALA A 179 -6.40 -9.76 -14.02
C ALA A 179 -5.15 -10.48 -13.47
N LEU A 180 -5.14 -10.86 -12.18
CA LEU A 180 -4.03 -11.65 -11.61
C LEU A 180 -4.05 -13.13 -12.04
N GLN A 181 -5.19 -13.65 -12.52
CA GLN A 181 -5.32 -15.03 -12.99
C GLN A 181 -4.91 -15.17 -14.46
N ASP A 182 -5.23 -14.18 -15.30
CA ASP A 182 -4.99 -14.22 -16.74
C ASP A 182 -3.49 -14.18 -17.13
N GLY A 183 -2.59 -13.84 -16.20
CA GLY A 183 -1.14 -13.82 -16.41
C GLY A 183 -0.44 -15.18 -16.29
N GLY A 184 -1.17 -16.28 -16.08
CA GLY A 184 -0.64 -17.64 -15.99
C GLY A 184 -0.53 -18.39 -17.33
N HIS A 185 -0.91 -17.75 -18.43
CA HIS A 185 -0.89 -18.32 -19.78
C HIS A 185 -0.17 -17.37 -20.75
N GLU A 186 1.16 -17.32 -20.65
CA GLU A 186 2.00 -16.93 -21.77
C GLU A 186 2.85 -18.17 -22.10
N GLU A 187 2.50 -18.84 -23.20
CA GLU A 187 3.28 -19.91 -23.85
C GLU A 187 4.57 -19.38 -24.46
#